data_AF-A0A7D9DGG5-F1
#
_entry.id   AF-A0A7D9DGG5-F1
#
_cell.length_a   1.000
_cell.length_b   1.000
_cell.length_c   1.000
_cell.angle_alpha   90.00
_cell.angle_beta   90.00
_cell.angle_gamma   90.00
#
_symmetry.space_group_name_H-M   'P 1'
#
loop_
_entity.id
_entity.type
_entity.pdbx_description
1 polymer ?
#
loop_
_entity_poly.entity_id
_entity_poly.type
_entity_poly.pdbx_seq_one_letter_code
_entity_poly.pdbx_strand_id
1 'polypeptide(L)'
;MNIEAIKEAWFYDDITTRGVSFDGFLPQACKTPLGNMLLGNTPEFELIHTPEKMADFQNNDWYRKDWKLGDTLLTFSPLQRDKHILVDAYRREMAKILSCPCDSKYCKHDASCGAWPTQGSCRGLSTLCEDVSRYGDVMTGNNVLDDGKIYDVKKEIYRLTDRVFAALAKCYEVDASGTFAILDELDKRKIISSEARDNFASASAIAIKLRISTYLKAGKQGEQLMASSNEESGKLTSVFYMPNNEELFHFFFIAIPFYEELQKFKQAENIPPSLTHSPFYDDSDITVGHIYCRLLNYDGALKCYDRTLQQDPENLGIEIRRISIALCITKDTEEMVKIRENLDTLLCKIDQSWSEPHQETTSFVNRLDFEEIRQLIEVLRLASSFFDCPKYFELAGNILFQNLAVGGSKYVSARKELLIMGIAFMIHLPERSEQSALVDVVTSEITSLIDKEGVSTKSILWLNRLGEFLFEMCKIDKAYRCFQRALSMERLLYQTKPNMNIMTSLYFLGITSYDLSMYRESKFYDESLVQLFESFGGPNARLMVKMAYLRLASVSRILGNSSEEFVCYFV
;
A
#
# COMPACT_ATOMS: atom_id res chain seq x y z
N MET A 1 8.35 23.15 -23.46
CA MET A 1 8.40 22.66 -22.07
C MET A 1 9.08 21.30 -22.10
N ASN A 2 10.32 21.22 -21.63
CA ASN A 2 11.11 19.99 -21.62
C ASN A 2 11.05 19.43 -20.19
N ILE A 3 9.96 18.74 -19.87
CA ILE A 3 9.72 18.20 -18.53
C ILE A 3 10.15 16.73 -18.57
N GLU A 4 11.21 16.41 -17.85
CA GLU A 4 11.84 15.09 -17.78
C GLU A 4 10.85 14.00 -17.31
N ALA A 5 9.89 14.37 -16.45
CA ALA A 5 8.82 13.50 -15.97
C ALA A 5 7.81 13.03 -17.05
N ILE A 6 7.77 13.65 -18.23
CA ILE A 6 6.90 13.21 -19.33
C ILE A 6 7.59 12.17 -20.21
N LYS A 7 8.94 12.09 -20.18
CA LYS A 7 9.68 11.06 -20.94
C LYS A 7 9.46 9.65 -20.37
N GLU A 8 9.10 9.56 -19.09
CA GLU A 8 8.75 8.32 -18.41
C GLU A 8 7.24 8.18 -18.17
N ALA A 9 6.38 8.81 -18.96
CA ALA A 9 4.93 8.56 -18.92
C ALA A 9 4.56 7.60 -20.06
N TRP A 10 4.37 6.33 -19.71
CA TRP A 10 4.27 5.18 -20.60
C TRP A 10 2.82 4.97 -21.04
N PHE A 11 2.65 4.46 -22.26
CA PHE A 11 1.37 4.06 -22.81
C PHE A 11 0.78 2.91 -21.98
N TYR A 12 -0.19 3.23 -21.11
CA TYR A 12 -1.14 2.28 -20.55
C TYR A 12 -2.35 2.28 -21.48
N ASP A 13 -2.76 1.11 -21.93
CA ASP A 13 -3.89 0.98 -22.85
C ASP A 13 -5.22 1.25 -22.12
N ASP A 14 -5.54 2.52 -21.92
CA ASP A 14 -6.82 3.00 -21.38
C ASP A 14 -7.85 3.34 -22.48
N ILE A 15 -7.42 3.22 -23.75
CA ILE A 15 -8.18 3.54 -24.95
C ILE A 15 -8.87 2.29 -25.48
N THR A 16 -8.21 1.13 -25.48
CA THR A 16 -8.79 -0.08 -26.08
C THR A 16 -9.94 -0.60 -25.23
N THR A 17 -11.14 -0.52 -25.81
CA THR A 17 -12.36 -1.11 -25.27
C THR A 17 -12.27 -2.64 -25.30
N ARG A 18 -13.02 -3.33 -24.42
CA ARG A 18 -13.17 -4.81 -24.30
C ARG A 18 -12.36 -5.70 -25.26
N GLY A 19 -11.58 -6.63 -24.69
CA GLY A 19 -11.19 -7.88 -25.37
C GLY A 19 -9.71 -8.04 -25.74
N VAL A 20 -8.99 -6.98 -26.06
CA VAL A 20 -7.54 -7.03 -26.33
C VAL A 20 -6.86 -5.85 -25.64
N SER A 21 -5.80 -6.11 -24.90
CA SER A 21 -4.88 -5.08 -24.40
C SER A 21 -3.49 -5.47 -24.87
N PHE A 22 -2.78 -4.53 -25.46
CA PHE A 22 -1.37 -4.73 -25.80
C PHE A 22 -0.51 -4.43 -24.57
N ASP A 23 0.49 -5.26 -24.32
CA ASP A 23 1.51 -4.95 -23.33
C ASP A 23 2.14 -3.59 -23.66
N GLY A 24 2.51 -2.84 -22.62
CA GLY A 24 2.93 -1.44 -22.75
C GLY A 24 4.01 -1.25 -23.82
N PHE A 25 4.00 -0.09 -24.49
CA PHE A 25 4.89 0.24 -25.62
C PHE A 25 6.36 0.47 -25.20
N LEU A 26 6.84 -0.20 -24.15
CA LEU A 26 8.26 -0.23 -23.87
C LEU A 26 8.90 -1.23 -24.84
N PRO A 27 9.99 -0.82 -25.50
CA PRO A 27 10.95 -1.71 -26.14
C PRO A 27 11.04 -3.16 -25.64
N GLN A 28 11.20 -3.34 -24.33
CA GLN A 28 11.45 -4.64 -23.71
C GLN A 28 10.18 -5.30 -23.15
N ALA A 29 9.05 -4.59 -23.12
CA ALA A 29 7.80 -5.07 -22.51
C ALA A 29 6.98 -5.93 -23.49
N CYS A 30 6.97 -5.60 -24.78
CA CYS A 30 6.31 -6.44 -25.78
C CYS A 30 7.25 -7.54 -26.25
N LYS A 31 7.01 -8.78 -25.79
CA LYS A 31 7.75 -9.95 -26.25
C LYS A 31 7.08 -10.48 -27.52
N THR A 32 7.72 -10.33 -28.67
CA THR A 32 7.24 -10.93 -29.92
C THR A 32 7.86 -12.32 -30.10
N PRO A 33 7.30 -13.21 -30.95
CA PRO A 33 7.95 -14.47 -31.30
C PRO A 33 9.36 -14.28 -31.87
N LEU A 34 9.63 -13.13 -32.50
CA LEU A 34 10.96 -12.75 -33.00
C LEU A 34 11.87 -12.22 -31.88
N GLY A 35 11.45 -12.28 -30.62
CA GLY A 35 12.18 -11.75 -29.48
C GLY A 35 12.36 -10.24 -29.56
N ASN A 36 13.61 -9.76 -29.44
CA ASN A 36 13.93 -8.34 -29.22
C ASN A 36 14.74 -7.70 -30.37
N MET A 37 14.57 -8.20 -31.60
CA MET A 37 15.33 -7.85 -32.83
C MET A 37 15.37 -6.34 -33.23
N LEU A 38 14.78 -5.42 -32.45
CA LEU A 38 14.61 -4.01 -32.84
C LEU A 38 15.23 -3.00 -31.86
N LEU A 39 16.03 -3.43 -30.87
CA LEU A 39 16.52 -2.57 -29.79
C LEU A 39 18.03 -2.61 -29.61
N GLY A 40 18.68 -1.60 -30.19
CA GLY A 40 20.12 -1.57 -30.46
C GLY A 40 21.08 -2.01 -29.35
N ASN A 41 20.83 -1.71 -28.07
CA ASN A 41 21.79 -1.96 -26.98
C ASN A 41 21.54 -3.25 -26.16
N THR A 42 20.51 -4.04 -26.47
CA THR A 42 20.27 -5.33 -25.79
C THR A 42 20.72 -6.50 -26.68
N PRO A 43 21.30 -7.58 -26.12
CA PRO A 43 21.65 -8.76 -26.89
C PRO A 43 20.43 -9.30 -27.64
N GLU A 44 20.57 -9.50 -28.95
CA GLU A 44 19.50 -10.05 -29.78
C GLU A 44 19.19 -11.49 -29.37
N PHE A 45 17.89 -11.82 -29.30
CA PHE A 45 17.41 -13.18 -29.13
C PHE A 45 16.07 -13.34 -29.85
N GLU A 46 15.75 -14.57 -30.25
CA GLU A 46 14.47 -14.97 -30.84
C GLU A 46 13.75 -15.96 -29.91
N LEU A 47 12.43 -16.08 -30.02
CA LEU A 47 11.63 -17.00 -29.20
C LEU A 47 11.06 -18.18 -30.00
N ILE A 48 11.40 -18.31 -31.28
CA ILE A 48 11.03 -19.44 -32.12
C ILE A 48 12.12 -20.50 -32.04
N HIS A 49 11.92 -21.49 -31.17
CA HIS A 49 12.91 -22.53 -30.93
C HIS A 49 12.29 -23.93 -30.75
N THR A 50 13.15 -24.94 -30.75
CA THR A 50 12.77 -26.27 -30.24
C THR A 50 12.51 -26.19 -28.73
N PRO A 51 11.69 -27.08 -28.16
CA PRO A 51 11.42 -27.09 -26.72
C PRO A 51 12.68 -27.08 -25.84
N GLU A 52 13.72 -27.82 -26.23
CA GLU A 52 15.01 -27.87 -25.55
C GLU A 52 15.70 -26.49 -25.53
N LYS A 53 15.91 -25.87 -26.70
CA LYS A 53 16.53 -24.55 -26.81
C LYS A 53 15.70 -23.45 -26.16
N MET A 54 14.37 -23.59 -26.17
CA MET A 54 13.48 -22.66 -25.48
C MET A 54 13.56 -22.80 -23.96
N ALA A 55 13.92 -23.99 -23.45
CA ALA A 55 14.11 -24.21 -22.02
C ALA A 55 15.41 -23.55 -21.52
N ASP A 56 16.39 -23.28 -22.39
CA ASP A 56 17.61 -22.56 -22.00
C ASP A 56 17.33 -21.16 -21.44
N PHE A 57 16.23 -20.50 -21.82
CA PHE A 57 15.80 -19.23 -21.20
C PHE A 57 15.48 -19.36 -19.71
N GLN A 58 15.29 -20.59 -19.22
CA GLN A 58 15.09 -20.90 -17.81
C GLN A 58 16.41 -21.16 -17.08
N ASN A 59 17.58 -21.05 -17.69
CA ASN A 59 18.84 -21.15 -16.96
C ASN A 59 19.13 -19.88 -16.13
N ASN A 60 20.07 -19.96 -15.18
CA ASN A 60 20.35 -18.84 -14.28
C ASN A 60 21.04 -17.65 -14.97
N ASP A 61 21.72 -17.85 -16.10
CA ASP A 61 22.31 -16.75 -16.86
C ASP A 61 21.24 -15.92 -17.57
N TRP A 62 20.23 -16.56 -18.16
CA TRP A 62 19.08 -15.89 -18.75
C TRP A 62 18.19 -15.24 -17.70
N TYR A 63 17.93 -15.93 -16.59
CA TYR A 63 17.16 -15.36 -15.50
C TYR A 63 17.83 -14.10 -14.92
N ARG A 64 19.17 -14.03 -14.88
CA ARG A 64 19.90 -12.81 -14.50
C ARG A 64 19.76 -11.69 -15.52
N LYS A 65 19.75 -12.02 -16.82
CA LYS A 65 19.63 -11.03 -17.90
C LYS A 65 18.22 -10.45 -17.99
N ASP A 66 17.21 -11.31 -17.95
CA ASP A 66 15.80 -10.94 -18.07
C ASP A 66 14.93 -11.96 -17.32
N TRP A 67 14.82 -11.77 -15.99
CA TRP A 67 14.00 -12.64 -15.14
C TRP A 67 12.52 -12.60 -15.51
N LYS A 68 12.03 -11.46 -16.05
CA LYS A 68 10.63 -11.29 -16.48
C LYS A 68 10.30 -12.18 -17.66
N LEU A 69 11.23 -12.30 -18.62
CA LEU A 69 11.11 -13.27 -19.71
C LEU A 69 11.05 -14.70 -19.16
N GLY A 70 11.93 -15.04 -18.23
CA GLY A 70 11.91 -16.33 -17.54
C GLY A 70 10.53 -16.63 -16.94
N ASP A 71 9.98 -15.72 -16.14
CA ASP A 71 8.67 -15.90 -15.50
C ASP A 71 7.49 -15.97 -16.49
N THR A 72 7.56 -15.19 -17.57
CA THR A 72 6.56 -15.23 -18.66
C THR A 72 6.55 -16.59 -19.35
N LEU A 73 7.74 -17.12 -19.66
CA LEU A 73 7.88 -18.42 -20.32
C LEU A 73 7.58 -19.60 -19.39
N LEU A 74 7.62 -19.40 -18.07
CA LEU A 74 7.14 -20.38 -17.08
C LEU A 74 5.61 -20.46 -17.03
N THR A 75 4.91 -19.36 -17.34
CA THR A 75 3.47 -19.20 -17.08
C THR A 75 2.67 -18.95 -18.36
N PHE A 76 2.52 -19.99 -19.17
CA PHE A 76 1.73 -19.94 -20.41
C PHE A 76 0.50 -20.86 -20.36
N SER A 77 -0.54 -20.47 -21.09
CA SER A 77 -1.75 -21.27 -21.29
C SER A 77 -1.99 -21.46 -22.79
N PRO A 78 -2.08 -22.70 -23.29
CA PRO A 78 -2.38 -22.93 -24.71
C PRO A 78 -3.83 -22.54 -25.02
N LEU A 79 -4.04 -21.89 -26.17
CA LEU A 79 -5.39 -21.47 -26.62
C LEU A 79 -6.24 -22.67 -27.05
N GLN A 80 -5.62 -23.69 -27.64
CA GLN A 80 -6.26 -24.97 -27.94
C GLN A 80 -5.90 -25.97 -26.83
N ARG A 81 -6.92 -26.61 -26.26
CA ARG A 81 -6.77 -27.54 -25.12
C ARG A 81 -6.22 -28.91 -25.52
N ASP A 82 -5.99 -29.15 -26.81
CA ASP A 82 -5.39 -30.38 -27.28
C ASP A 82 -3.95 -30.47 -26.78
N LYS A 83 -3.58 -31.60 -26.18
CA LYS A 83 -2.22 -31.84 -25.68
C LYS A 83 -1.22 -31.65 -26.82
N HIS A 84 -0.50 -30.54 -26.79
CA HIS A 84 0.50 -30.25 -27.82
C HIS A 84 1.82 -30.92 -27.44
N ILE A 85 2.29 -31.86 -28.24
CA ILE A 85 3.54 -32.60 -28.00
C ILE A 85 4.74 -31.68 -27.69
N LEU A 86 4.77 -30.48 -28.28
CA LEU A 86 5.81 -29.48 -28.02
C LEU A 86 5.68 -28.82 -26.63
N VAL A 87 4.45 -28.61 -26.14
CA VAL A 87 4.21 -28.06 -24.80
C VAL A 87 4.64 -29.07 -23.75
N ASP A 88 4.28 -30.34 -23.93
CA ASP A 88 4.69 -31.41 -23.02
C ASP A 88 6.20 -31.62 -23.05
N ALA A 89 6.82 -31.57 -24.24
CA ALA A 89 8.27 -31.60 -24.38
C ALA A 89 8.92 -30.40 -23.66
N TYR A 90 8.37 -29.20 -23.82
CA TYR A 90 8.91 -27.99 -23.19
C TYR A 90 8.83 -28.06 -21.67
N ARG A 91 7.67 -28.46 -21.12
CA ARG A 91 7.50 -28.67 -19.67
C ARG A 91 8.49 -29.68 -19.11
N ARG A 92 8.78 -30.77 -19.81
CA ARG A 92 9.80 -31.75 -19.40
C ARG A 92 11.19 -31.15 -19.37
N GLU A 93 11.58 -30.38 -20.38
CA GLU A 93 12.90 -29.74 -20.40
C GLU A 93 13.04 -28.67 -19.32
N MET A 94 12.00 -27.85 -19.10
CA MET A 94 11.97 -26.91 -17.99
C MET A 94 12.08 -27.60 -16.63
N ALA A 95 11.35 -28.71 -16.41
CA ALA A 95 11.40 -29.44 -15.15
C ALA A 95 12.81 -29.93 -14.82
N LYS A 96 13.60 -30.36 -15.84
CA LYS A 96 15.01 -30.74 -15.63
C LYS A 96 15.86 -29.57 -15.12
N ILE A 97 15.66 -28.37 -15.65
CA ILE A 97 16.42 -27.17 -15.25
C ILE A 97 15.98 -26.70 -13.87
N LEU A 98 14.66 -26.60 -13.65
CA LEU A 98 14.10 -26.05 -12.43
C LEU A 98 14.30 -26.94 -11.21
N SER A 99 14.38 -28.26 -11.37
CA SER A 99 14.67 -29.22 -10.29
C SER A 99 16.14 -29.33 -9.92
N CYS A 100 17.05 -28.71 -10.70
CA CYS A 100 18.46 -28.64 -10.32
C CYS A 100 18.63 -27.84 -9.01
N PRO A 101 19.63 -28.18 -8.17
CA PRO A 101 20.01 -27.36 -7.03
C PRO A 101 20.28 -25.91 -7.46
N CYS A 102 19.84 -24.96 -6.66
CA CYS A 102 20.05 -23.56 -6.98
C CYS A 102 21.51 -23.14 -6.74
N ASP A 103 22.20 -22.75 -7.81
CA ASP A 103 23.59 -22.28 -7.81
C ASP A 103 23.72 -20.73 -7.84
N SER A 104 22.62 -20.03 -7.59
CA SER A 104 22.59 -18.57 -7.61
C SER A 104 23.36 -17.98 -6.44
N LYS A 105 24.45 -17.24 -6.74
CA LYS A 105 25.25 -16.48 -5.75
C LYS A 105 24.46 -15.41 -4.99
N TYR A 106 23.26 -15.07 -5.45
CA TYR A 106 22.38 -14.06 -4.84
C TYR A 106 21.33 -14.66 -3.92
N CYS A 107 21.10 -15.97 -4.02
CA CYS A 107 20.28 -16.69 -3.06
C CYS A 107 21.19 -17.09 -1.89
N LYS A 108 20.82 -16.70 -0.67
CA LYS A 108 21.56 -17.08 0.53
C LYS A 108 21.25 -18.54 0.87
N HIS A 109 21.91 -19.46 0.18
CA HIS A 109 21.90 -20.87 0.57
C HIS A 109 23.17 -21.12 1.37
N ASP A 110 23.03 -21.51 2.62
CA ASP A 110 24.15 -21.99 3.44
C ASP A 110 23.96 -23.48 3.76
N ALA A 111 24.95 -24.05 4.44
CA ALA A 111 24.93 -25.46 4.83
C ALA A 111 23.84 -25.80 5.88
N SER A 112 23.08 -24.81 6.38
CA SER A 112 21.95 -25.03 7.30
C SER A 112 20.63 -25.32 6.58
N CYS A 113 20.55 -25.05 5.27
CA CYS A 113 19.44 -25.47 4.43
C CYS A 113 19.44 -27.00 4.31
N GLY A 114 18.59 -27.69 5.08
CA GLY A 114 18.60 -29.16 5.18
C GLY A 114 18.55 -29.90 3.84
N ALA A 115 17.78 -29.39 2.87
CA ALA A 115 17.83 -29.79 1.47
C ALA A 115 18.13 -28.55 0.61
N TRP A 116 19.02 -28.68 -0.39
CA TRP A 116 19.29 -27.58 -1.31
C TRP A 116 18.01 -27.21 -2.06
N PRO A 117 17.52 -25.96 -1.95
CA PRO A 117 16.33 -25.57 -2.69
C PRO A 117 16.62 -25.62 -4.19
N THR A 118 15.63 -26.05 -4.95
CA THR A 118 15.74 -26.13 -6.41
C THR A 118 15.67 -24.73 -7.02
N GLN A 119 16.16 -24.58 -8.25
CA GLN A 119 16.06 -23.31 -8.99
C GLN A 119 14.62 -22.82 -9.09
N GLY A 120 13.66 -23.73 -9.29
CA GLY A 120 12.23 -23.44 -9.32
C GLY A 120 11.72 -22.87 -8.00
N SER A 121 12.05 -23.51 -6.88
CA SER A 121 11.62 -23.09 -5.54
C SER A 121 12.19 -21.72 -5.16
N CYS A 122 13.47 -21.45 -5.46
CA CYS A 122 14.08 -20.13 -5.22
C CYS A 122 13.43 -19.03 -6.05
N ARG A 123 13.07 -19.32 -7.31
CA ARG A 123 12.36 -18.35 -8.17
C ARG A 123 10.94 -18.11 -7.67
N GLY A 124 10.23 -19.18 -7.29
CA GLY A 124 8.93 -19.08 -6.65
C GLY A 124 8.95 -18.15 -5.44
N LEU A 125 9.94 -18.33 -4.55
CA LEU A 125 10.14 -17.47 -3.39
C LEU A 125 10.43 -16.02 -3.77
N SER A 126 11.29 -15.79 -4.78
CA SER A 126 11.58 -14.44 -5.26
C SER A 126 10.33 -13.74 -5.80
N THR A 127 9.55 -14.43 -6.64
CA THR A 127 8.29 -13.91 -7.19
C THR A 127 7.27 -13.67 -6.08
N LEU A 128 7.14 -14.59 -5.13
CA LEU A 128 6.25 -14.47 -3.97
C LEU A 128 6.61 -13.23 -3.15
N CYS A 129 7.88 -13.06 -2.80
CA CYS A 129 8.36 -11.91 -2.05
C CYS A 129 8.10 -10.59 -2.79
N GLU A 130 8.29 -10.54 -4.10
CA GLU A 130 7.97 -9.34 -4.90
C GLU A 130 6.46 -9.05 -4.88
N ASP A 131 5.62 -10.04 -5.15
CA ASP A 131 4.17 -9.86 -5.18
C ASP A 131 3.62 -9.47 -3.80
N VAL A 132 4.09 -10.11 -2.73
CA VAL A 132 3.72 -9.77 -1.34
C VAL A 132 4.14 -8.34 -1.01
N SER A 133 5.32 -7.90 -1.46
CA SER A 133 5.81 -6.53 -1.20
C SER A 133 4.97 -5.46 -1.88
N ARG A 134 4.23 -5.78 -2.95
CA ARG A 134 3.35 -4.82 -3.65
C ARG A 134 2.13 -4.42 -2.83
N TYR A 135 1.72 -5.24 -1.86
CA TYR A 135 0.60 -4.90 -0.98
C TYR A 135 1.03 -3.95 0.16
N GLY A 136 2.30 -3.94 0.56
CA GLY A 136 2.78 -3.11 1.67
C GLY A 136 1.97 -3.32 2.96
N ASP A 137 1.87 -2.34 3.85
CA ASP A 137 1.09 -2.52 5.10
C ASP A 137 -0.43 -2.39 4.88
N VAL A 138 -0.88 -2.30 3.62
CA VAL A 138 -2.25 -1.94 3.23
C VAL A 138 -3.26 -3.08 3.43
N MET A 139 -2.78 -4.33 3.36
CA MET A 139 -3.63 -5.52 3.39
C MET A 139 -4.11 -5.90 4.79
N THR A 140 -3.53 -5.37 5.88
CA THR A 140 -4.01 -5.64 7.25
C THR A 140 -5.13 -4.71 7.69
N GLY A 141 -5.15 -3.47 7.16
CA GLY A 141 -6.20 -2.49 7.50
C GLY A 141 -5.96 -1.80 8.84
N ASN A 142 -4.81 -2.08 9.46
CA ASN A 142 -4.34 -1.44 10.67
C ASN A 142 -3.86 -0.01 10.40
N ASN A 143 -3.63 0.37 9.14
CA ASN A 143 -3.19 1.69 8.77
C ASN A 143 -4.40 2.61 8.53
N VAL A 144 -4.46 3.73 9.24
CA VAL A 144 -5.54 4.74 9.10
C VAL A 144 -5.63 5.27 7.67
N LEU A 145 -4.53 5.21 6.92
CA LEU A 145 -4.45 5.66 5.53
C LEU A 145 -5.21 4.75 4.54
N ASP A 146 -5.62 3.55 4.96
CA ASP A 146 -6.35 2.61 4.11
C ASP A 146 -7.87 2.75 4.20
N ASP A 147 -8.35 3.58 5.13
CA ASP A 147 -9.77 3.81 5.34
C ASP A 147 -10.39 4.51 4.12
N GLY A 148 -11.42 3.92 3.52
CA GLY A 148 -12.12 4.48 2.37
C GLY A 148 -11.36 4.43 1.05
N LYS A 149 -10.30 3.64 0.96
CA LYS A 149 -9.52 3.49 -0.27
C LYS A 149 -10.35 2.85 -1.39
N ILE A 150 -10.25 3.39 -2.61
CA ILE A 150 -10.75 2.72 -3.82
C ILE A 150 -9.83 1.54 -4.14
N TYR A 151 -10.41 0.34 -4.22
CA TYR A 151 -9.68 -0.87 -4.56
C TYR A 151 -9.49 -0.98 -6.06
N ASP A 152 -8.23 -1.13 -6.49
CA ASP A 152 -7.94 -1.71 -7.81
C ASP A 152 -8.13 -3.22 -7.72
N VAL A 153 -9.30 -3.72 -8.12
CA VAL A 153 -9.68 -5.13 -7.95
C VAL A 153 -8.67 -6.05 -8.64
N LYS A 154 -8.09 -5.65 -9.77
CA LYS A 154 -7.09 -6.45 -10.47
C LYS A 154 -5.80 -6.54 -9.65
N LYS A 155 -5.32 -5.42 -9.09
CA LYS A 155 -4.02 -5.35 -8.40
C LYS A 155 -4.09 -5.78 -6.93
N GLU A 156 -5.16 -5.45 -6.22
CA GLU A 156 -5.26 -5.56 -4.76
C GLU A 156 -6.06 -6.77 -4.29
N ILE A 157 -7.03 -7.24 -5.10
CA ILE A 157 -7.90 -8.37 -4.73
C ILE A 157 -7.53 -9.61 -5.55
N TYR A 158 -7.68 -9.53 -6.88
CA TYR A 158 -7.46 -10.64 -7.79
C TYR A 158 -6.03 -11.17 -7.79
N ARG A 159 -5.03 -10.27 -7.80
CA ARG A 159 -3.62 -10.66 -7.87
C ARG A 159 -3.20 -11.54 -6.68
N LEU A 160 -3.80 -11.35 -5.50
CA LEU A 160 -3.52 -12.16 -4.30
C LEU A 160 -3.97 -13.60 -4.54
N THR A 161 -5.17 -13.78 -5.08
CA THR A 161 -5.74 -15.12 -5.30
C THR A 161 -5.26 -15.81 -6.57
N ASP A 162 -4.42 -15.16 -7.39
CA ASP A 162 -3.95 -15.70 -8.67
C ASP A 162 -2.42 -15.79 -8.70
N ARG A 163 -1.73 -14.65 -8.64
CA ARG A 163 -0.26 -14.61 -8.76
C ARG A 163 0.43 -15.11 -7.51
N VAL A 164 -0.05 -14.74 -6.33
CA VAL A 164 0.56 -15.16 -5.05
C VAL A 164 0.37 -16.67 -4.84
N PHE A 165 -0.81 -17.23 -5.14
CA PHE A 165 -0.99 -18.69 -5.10
C PHE A 165 -0.12 -19.43 -6.13
N ALA A 166 0.03 -18.89 -7.34
CA ALA A 166 0.94 -19.48 -8.33
C ALA A 166 2.42 -19.42 -7.88
N ALA A 167 2.84 -18.33 -7.24
CA ALA A 167 4.19 -18.21 -6.69
C ALA A 167 4.41 -19.16 -5.50
N LEU A 168 3.40 -19.30 -4.63
CA LEU A 168 3.42 -20.26 -3.53
C LEU A 168 3.53 -21.70 -4.04
N ALA A 169 2.76 -22.06 -5.07
CA ALA A 169 2.83 -23.38 -5.71
C ALA A 169 4.24 -23.71 -6.21
N LYS A 170 4.92 -22.73 -6.81
CA LYS A 170 6.32 -22.87 -7.27
C LYS A 170 7.28 -23.12 -6.10
N CYS A 171 7.07 -22.49 -4.94
CA CYS A 171 7.88 -22.72 -3.73
C CYS A 171 7.83 -24.19 -3.26
N TYR A 172 6.73 -24.89 -3.57
CA TYR A 172 6.48 -26.27 -3.20
C TYR A 172 6.53 -27.25 -4.38
N GLU A 173 7.08 -26.82 -5.52
CA GLU A 173 7.29 -27.65 -6.70
C GLU A 173 5.98 -28.31 -7.19
N VAL A 174 4.88 -27.56 -7.12
CA VAL A 174 3.57 -27.96 -7.63
C VAL A 174 3.45 -27.58 -9.10
N ASP A 175 3.39 -28.59 -9.97
CA ASP A 175 3.20 -28.47 -11.42
C ASP A 175 1.71 -28.57 -11.80
N ALA A 176 0.93 -27.61 -11.29
CA ALA A 176 -0.50 -27.47 -11.58
C ALA A 176 -0.77 -26.09 -12.18
N SER A 177 -1.66 -26.04 -13.18
CA SER A 177 -2.04 -24.79 -13.83
C SER A 177 -3.44 -24.35 -13.40
N GLY A 178 -3.55 -23.10 -12.97
CA GLY A 178 -4.82 -22.49 -12.56
C GLY A 178 -5.07 -22.65 -11.07
N THR A 179 -5.69 -21.63 -10.47
CA THR A 179 -5.80 -21.48 -9.03
C THR A 179 -6.38 -22.70 -8.33
N PHE A 180 -7.54 -23.22 -8.76
CA PHE A 180 -8.19 -24.34 -8.09
C PHE A 180 -7.37 -25.64 -8.16
N ALA A 181 -6.76 -25.93 -9.31
CA ALA A 181 -5.90 -27.12 -9.45
C ALA A 181 -4.64 -27.02 -8.58
N ILE A 182 -4.07 -25.83 -8.44
CA ILE A 182 -2.98 -25.55 -7.51
C ILE A 182 -3.42 -25.84 -6.07
N LEU A 183 -4.56 -25.30 -5.65
CA LEU A 183 -5.08 -25.46 -4.29
C LEU A 183 -5.36 -26.94 -3.97
N ASP A 184 -5.94 -27.70 -4.90
CA ASP A 184 -6.17 -29.14 -4.75
C ASP A 184 -4.87 -29.93 -4.58
N GLU A 185 -3.82 -29.57 -5.33
CA GLU A 185 -2.52 -30.24 -5.24
C GLU A 185 -1.79 -29.90 -3.94
N LEU A 186 -1.90 -28.65 -3.45
CA LEU A 186 -1.35 -28.24 -2.16
C LEU A 186 -2.01 -28.98 -0.98
N ASP A 187 -3.33 -29.22 -1.01
CA ASP A 187 -4.04 -30.02 0.00
C ASP A 187 -3.68 -31.51 -0.09
N LYS A 188 -3.62 -32.08 -1.31
CA LYS A 188 -3.19 -33.48 -1.52
C LYS A 188 -1.81 -33.75 -0.93
N ARG A 189 -0.88 -32.79 -1.09
CA ARG A 189 0.48 -32.86 -0.53
C ARG A 189 0.57 -32.48 0.94
N LYS A 190 -0.56 -32.11 1.58
CA LYS A 190 -0.65 -31.66 2.98
C LYS A 190 0.27 -30.46 3.27
N ILE A 191 0.43 -29.59 2.28
CA ILE A 191 1.06 -28.29 2.43
C ILE A 191 0.08 -27.32 3.08
N ILE A 192 -1.19 -27.37 2.70
CA ILE A 192 -2.28 -26.63 3.35
C ILE A 192 -3.31 -27.60 3.93
N SER A 193 -4.09 -27.15 4.92
CA SER A 193 -5.22 -27.93 5.42
C SER A 193 -6.36 -27.95 4.40
N SER A 194 -7.24 -28.95 4.47
CA SER A 194 -8.42 -29.01 3.59
C SER A 194 -9.37 -27.83 3.81
N GLU A 195 -9.44 -27.32 5.04
CA GLU A 195 -10.19 -26.11 5.38
C GLU A 195 -9.57 -24.85 4.74
N ALA A 196 -8.25 -24.69 4.82
CA ALA A 196 -7.53 -23.61 4.12
C ALA A 196 -7.76 -23.66 2.61
N ARG A 197 -7.80 -24.87 2.03
CA ARG A 197 -8.09 -25.08 0.61
C ARG A 197 -9.49 -24.56 0.24
N ASP A 198 -10.51 -24.90 1.03
CA ASP A 198 -11.88 -24.42 0.83
C ASP A 198 -11.99 -22.90 1.00
N ASN A 199 -11.33 -22.34 2.02
CA ASN A 199 -11.27 -20.89 2.25
C ASN A 199 -10.62 -20.18 1.06
N PHE A 200 -9.41 -20.57 0.64
CA PHE A 200 -8.76 -19.98 -0.52
C PHE A 200 -9.58 -20.11 -1.80
N ALA A 201 -10.24 -21.25 -2.03
CA ALA A 201 -11.12 -21.42 -3.18
C ALA A 201 -12.29 -20.42 -3.17
N SER A 202 -12.89 -20.17 -2.00
CA SER A 202 -13.96 -19.18 -1.85
C SER A 202 -13.47 -17.74 -2.10
N ALA A 203 -12.33 -17.35 -1.54
CA ALA A 203 -11.71 -16.04 -1.79
C ALA A 203 -11.38 -15.83 -3.28
N SER A 204 -10.84 -16.86 -3.95
CA SER A 204 -10.59 -16.84 -5.40
C SER A 204 -11.87 -16.66 -6.21
N ALA A 205 -12.94 -17.36 -5.85
CA ALA A 205 -14.23 -17.23 -6.54
C ALA A 205 -14.79 -15.80 -6.42
N ILE A 206 -14.72 -15.21 -5.22
CA ILE A 206 -15.15 -13.82 -4.98
C ILE A 206 -14.28 -12.85 -5.77
N ALA A 207 -12.95 -13.01 -5.73
CA ALA A 207 -12.02 -12.15 -6.46
C ALA A 207 -12.24 -12.18 -7.98
N ILE A 208 -12.50 -13.37 -8.55
CA ILE A 208 -12.84 -13.55 -9.96
C ILE A 208 -14.18 -12.87 -10.28
N LYS A 209 -15.21 -13.08 -9.45
CA LYS A 209 -16.53 -12.45 -9.61
C LYS A 209 -16.39 -10.93 -9.62
N LEU A 210 -15.73 -10.36 -8.60
CA LEU A 210 -15.50 -8.92 -8.48
C LEU A 210 -14.76 -8.37 -9.70
N ARG A 211 -13.69 -9.05 -10.15
CA ARG A 211 -12.92 -8.60 -11.30
C ARG A 211 -13.75 -8.62 -12.59
N ILE A 212 -14.52 -9.67 -12.84
CA ILE A 212 -15.39 -9.75 -14.03
C ILE A 212 -16.47 -8.66 -13.96
N SER A 213 -17.14 -8.50 -12.82
CA SER A 213 -18.21 -7.50 -12.65
C SER A 213 -17.70 -6.07 -12.84
N THR A 214 -16.56 -5.75 -12.23
CA THR A 214 -15.92 -4.42 -12.35
C THR A 214 -15.42 -4.16 -13.77
N TYR A 215 -14.80 -5.15 -14.43
CA TYR A 215 -14.38 -5.06 -15.83
C TYR A 215 -15.57 -4.85 -16.79
N LEU A 216 -16.65 -5.62 -16.62
CA LEU A 216 -17.83 -5.51 -17.47
C LEU A 216 -18.52 -4.15 -17.33
N LYS A 217 -18.57 -3.59 -16.11
CA LYS A 217 -19.10 -2.26 -15.82
C LYS A 217 -18.20 -1.16 -16.39
N ALA A 218 -16.89 -1.27 -16.22
CA ALA A 218 -15.93 -0.30 -16.75
C ALA A 218 -15.86 -0.33 -18.29
N GLY A 219 -16.15 -1.47 -18.92
CA GLY A 219 -16.05 -1.66 -20.37
C GLY A 219 -14.62 -1.69 -20.92
N LYS A 220 -13.62 -1.59 -20.04
CA LYS A 220 -12.18 -1.57 -20.33
C LYS A 220 -11.38 -2.00 -19.11
N GLN A 221 -10.06 -2.11 -19.26
CA GLN A 221 -9.16 -2.31 -18.13
C GLN A 221 -9.17 -1.05 -17.24
N GLY A 222 -9.51 -1.22 -15.97
CA GLY A 222 -9.94 -0.10 -15.11
C GLY A 222 -10.85 -0.54 -13.97
N GLU A 223 -10.63 -1.75 -13.43
CA GLU A 223 -11.44 -2.42 -12.43
C GLU A 223 -11.36 -1.73 -11.05
N GLN A 224 -12.03 -0.58 -10.90
CA GLN A 224 -12.11 0.16 -9.64
C GLN A 224 -13.38 -0.21 -8.87
N LEU A 225 -13.18 -0.50 -7.58
CA LEU A 225 -14.23 -0.81 -6.63
C LEU A 225 -14.18 0.20 -5.48
N MET A 226 -15.30 0.88 -5.24
CA MET A 226 -15.52 1.63 -4.03
C MET A 226 -16.59 0.89 -3.25
N ALA A 227 -16.25 0.55 -2.00
CA ALA A 227 -17.20 -0.06 -1.10
C ALA A 227 -17.72 1.05 -0.19
N SER A 228 -19.03 1.28 -0.20
CA SER A 228 -19.70 2.32 0.58
C SER A 228 -20.87 1.71 1.34
N SER A 229 -21.11 2.17 2.57
CA SER A 229 -22.23 1.75 3.41
C SER A 229 -23.57 2.38 3.02
N ASN A 230 -23.58 3.41 2.18
CA ASN A 230 -24.79 4.16 1.79
C ASN A 230 -25.06 4.08 0.28
N GLU A 231 -26.31 3.75 -0.08
CA GLU A 231 -26.83 3.74 -1.45
C GLU A 231 -27.02 5.16 -2.05
N GLU A 232 -27.12 6.19 -1.20
CA GLU A 232 -27.50 7.56 -1.61
C GLU A 232 -26.37 8.45 -2.16
N SER A 233 -25.10 8.04 -2.11
CA SER A 233 -24.00 8.76 -2.77
C SER A 233 -23.95 8.55 -4.29
N GLY A 234 -24.99 7.91 -4.84
CA GLY A 234 -25.17 7.56 -6.23
C GLY A 234 -25.23 8.77 -7.16
N LYS A 235 -24.07 9.24 -7.63
CA LYS A 235 -23.93 9.99 -8.90
C LYS A 235 -22.50 10.06 -9.46
N LEU A 236 -21.66 9.05 -9.24
CA LEU A 236 -20.32 8.94 -9.87
C LEU A 236 -20.26 7.77 -10.86
N THR A 237 -20.12 8.10 -12.14
CA THR A 237 -20.43 7.23 -13.30
C THR A 237 -19.34 6.26 -13.73
N SER A 238 -18.27 6.02 -12.96
CA SER A 238 -17.16 5.14 -13.38
C SER A 238 -16.76 4.02 -12.40
N VAL A 239 -17.26 4.00 -11.16
CA VAL A 239 -16.81 3.06 -10.12
C VAL A 239 -17.85 1.97 -9.87
N PHE A 240 -17.43 0.71 -9.71
CA PHE A 240 -18.32 -0.38 -9.33
C PHE A 240 -18.68 -0.25 -7.84
N TYR A 241 -19.98 -0.32 -7.55
CA TYR A 241 -20.51 -0.35 -6.20
C TYR A 241 -20.98 -1.76 -5.92
N MET A 242 -20.57 -2.32 -4.78
CA MET A 242 -20.96 -3.66 -4.37
C MET A 242 -22.22 -3.61 -3.51
N PRO A 243 -23.34 -4.22 -3.94
CA PRO A 243 -24.62 -4.11 -3.24
C PRO A 243 -24.67 -4.89 -1.91
N ASN A 244 -23.88 -5.96 -1.76
CA ASN A 244 -23.79 -6.74 -0.51
C ASN A 244 -22.34 -6.80 -0.02
N ASN A 245 -22.06 -6.22 1.15
CA ASN A 245 -20.72 -6.21 1.73
C ASN A 245 -20.23 -7.61 2.15
N GLU A 246 -21.12 -8.58 2.37
CA GLU A 246 -20.79 -9.91 2.92
C GLU A 246 -19.68 -10.66 2.15
N GLU A 247 -19.71 -10.66 0.81
CA GLU A 247 -18.68 -11.36 0.04
C GLU A 247 -17.32 -10.65 0.15
N LEU A 248 -17.32 -9.32 0.27
CA LEU A 248 -16.09 -8.55 0.48
C LEU A 248 -15.52 -8.78 1.88
N PHE A 249 -16.39 -8.88 2.90
CA PHE A 249 -16.00 -9.30 4.24
C PHE A 249 -15.37 -10.70 4.21
N HIS A 250 -16.06 -11.66 3.59
CA HIS A 250 -15.57 -13.03 3.48
C HIS A 250 -14.22 -13.11 2.76
N PHE A 251 -14.02 -12.31 1.71
CA PHE A 251 -12.71 -12.20 1.07
C PHE A 251 -11.64 -11.73 2.06
N PHE A 252 -11.91 -10.67 2.83
CA PHE A 252 -10.93 -10.12 3.77
C PHE A 252 -10.68 -11.00 5.00
N PHE A 253 -11.67 -11.75 5.47
CA PHE A 253 -11.50 -12.78 6.51
C PHE A 253 -10.43 -13.81 6.14
N ILE A 254 -10.19 -14.00 4.83
CA ILE A 254 -9.18 -14.94 4.33
C ILE A 254 -7.90 -14.22 3.91
N ALA A 255 -8.04 -13.10 3.22
CA ALA A 255 -6.91 -12.36 2.66
C ALA A 255 -5.98 -11.79 3.74
N ILE A 256 -6.52 -11.26 4.85
CA ILE A 256 -5.74 -10.66 5.94
C ILE A 256 -4.84 -11.70 6.62
N PRO A 257 -5.37 -12.80 7.23
CA PRO A 257 -4.53 -13.76 7.93
C PRO A 257 -3.56 -14.47 6.98
N PHE A 258 -3.94 -14.68 5.71
CA PHE A 258 -3.02 -15.21 4.72
C PHE A 258 -1.86 -14.26 4.43
N TYR A 259 -2.15 -12.97 4.28
CA TYR A 259 -1.12 -11.95 4.05
C TYR A 259 -0.13 -11.85 5.21
N GLU A 260 -0.62 -11.87 6.45
CA GLU A 260 0.22 -11.84 7.65
C GLU A 260 1.15 -13.06 7.71
N GLU A 261 0.66 -14.25 7.34
CA GLU A 261 1.49 -15.44 7.27
C GLU A 261 2.55 -15.34 6.17
N LEU A 262 2.21 -14.76 5.01
CA LEU A 262 3.18 -14.52 3.94
C LEU A 262 4.27 -13.52 4.34
N GLN A 263 3.96 -12.56 5.22
CA GLN A 263 4.98 -11.67 5.78
C GLN A 263 5.97 -12.42 6.67
N LYS A 264 5.50 -13.38 7.48
CA LYS A 264 6.38 -14.28 8.24
C LYS A 264 7.19 -15.18 7.31
N PHE A 265 6.54 -15.72 6.27
CA PHE A 265 7.16 -16.56 5.25
C PHE A 265 8.33 -15.83 4.55
N LYS A 266 8.16 -14.54 4.24
CA LYS A 266 9.21 -13.69 3.65
C LYS A 266 10.43 -13.50 4.56
N GLN A 267 10.25 -13.57 5.88
CA GLN A 267 11.31 -13.40 6.87
C GLN A 267 11.98 -14.73 7.26
N ALA A 268 11.37 -15.87 6.92
CA ALA A 268 11.89 -17.18 7.25
C ALA A 268 13.20 -17.47 6.48
N GLU A 269 14.16 -18.09 7.16
CA GLU A 269 15.43 -18.51 6.54
C GLU A 269 15.23 -19.62 5.51
N ASN A 270 14.20 -20.44 5.70
CA ASN A 270 13.87 -21.57 4.84
C ASN A 270 12.36 -21.59 4.54
N ILE A 271 11.99 -22.18 3.39
CA ILE A 271 10.60 -22.42 3.04
C ILE A 271 10.00 -23.39 4.08
N PRO A 272 8.92 -23.01 4.79
CA PRO A 272 8.30 -23.88 5.78
C PRO A 272 7.77 -25.15 5.10
N PRO A 273 7.92 -26.33 5.71
CA PRO A 273 7.55 -27.60 5.09
C PRO A 273 6.04 -27.74 4.86
N SER A 274 5.23 -27.06 5.68
CA SER A 274 3.78 -26.94 5.48
C SER A 274 3.25 -25.66 6.14
N LEU A 275 2.04 -25.30 5.75
CA LEU A 275 1.20 -24.21 6.25
C LEU A 275 -0.12 -24.74 6.84
N THR A 276 -0.10 -25.99 7.32
CA THR A 276 -1.31 -26.68 7.83
C THR A 276 -1.77 -26.19 9.21
N HIS A 277 -0.98 -25.36 9.88
CA HIS A 277 -1.25 -24.85 11.23
C HIS A 277 -2.38 -23.82 11.30
N SER A 278 -2.80 -23.26 10.15
CA SER A 278 -3.85 -22.25 10.09
C SER A 278 -4.88 -22.58 9.01
N PRO A 279 -6.18 -22.37 9.27
CA PRO A 279 -7.21 -22.41 8.24
C PRO A 279 -7.26 -21.13 7.39
N PHE A 280 -6.48 -20.09 7.73
CA PHE A 280 -6.47 -18.78 7.07
C PHE A 280 -7.86 -18.14 6.99
N TYR A 281 -8.55 -18.12 8.14
CA TYR A 281 -9.85 -17.50 8.29
C TYR A 281 -9.91 -16.81 9.65
N ASP A 282 -10.30 -15.53 9.65
CA ASP A 282 -10.49 -14.73 10.85
C ASP A 282 -11.70 -13.81 10.68
N ASP A 283 -12.78 -14.11 11.39
CA ASP A 283 -14.00 -13.31 11.50
C ASP A 283 -14.13 -12.63 12.86
N SER A 284 -13.02 -12.49 13.60
CA SER A 284 -13.00 -11.81 14.89
C SER A 284 -13.49 -10.36 14.79
N ASP A 285 -14.00 -9.83 15.91
CA ASP A 285 -14.47 -8.46 15.97
C ASP A 285 -13.36 -7.44 15.62
N ILE A 286 -12.09 -7.78 15.88
CA ILE A 286 -10.94 -6.98 15.43
C ILE A 286 -10.92 -6.87 13.91
N THR A 287 -10.91 -8.01 13.22
CA THR A 287 -10.84 -8.07 11.76
C THR A 287 -12.07 -7.46 11.11
N VAL A 288 -13.26 -7.74 11.65
CA VAL A 288 -14.51 -7.10 11.22
C VAL A 288 -14.44 -5.57 11.39
N GLY A 289 -13.87 -5.08 12.50
CA GLY A 289 -13.65 -3.66 12.76
C GLY A 289 -12.72 -2.99 11.75
N HIS A 290 -11.60 -3.62 11.41
CA HIS A 290 -10.68 -3.14 10.37
C HIS A 290 -11.34 -3.10 8.99
N ILE A 291 -12.14 -4.12 8.66
CA ILE A 291 -12.93 -4.12 7.42
C ILE A 291 -13.95 -2.98 7.44
N TYR A 292 -14.66 -2.73 8.54
CA TYR A 292 -15.56 -1.59 8.63
C TYR A 292 -14.84 -0.24 8.46
N CYS A 293 -13.64 -0.07 9.00
CA CYS A 293 -12.82 1.14 8.79
C CYS A 293 -12.51 1.37 7.31
N ARG A 294 -12.13 0.31 6.60
CA ARG A 294 -11.91 0.33 5.14
C ARG A 294 -13.15 0.78 4.36
N LEU A 295 -14.32 0.41 4.85
CA LEU A 295 -15.62 0.76 4.26
C LEU A 295 -16.15 2.14 4.70
N LEU A 296 -15.36 2.91 5.46
CA LEU A 296 -15.77 4.16 6.12
C LEU A 296 -17.00 4.01 7.03
N ASN A 297 -17.29 2.79 7.49
CA ASN A 297 -18.34 2.52 8.46
C ASN A 297 -17.76 2.58 9.87
N TYR A 298 -17.37 3.78 10.30
CA TYR A 298 -16.73 3.98 11.60
C TYR A 298 -17.63 3.60 12.78
N ASP A 299 -18.95 3.79 12.67
CA ASP A 299 -19.89 3.37 13.70
C ASP A 299 -19.91 1.85 13.90
N GLY A 300 -19.87 1.09 12.78
CA GLY A 300 -19.71 -0.36 12.82
C GLY A 300 -18.37 -0.78 13.43
N ALA A 301 -17.29 -0.10 13.05
CA ALA A 301 -15.95 -0.37 13.57
C ALA A 301 -15.85 -0.13 15.08
N LEU A 302 -16.37 0.98 15.58
CA LEU A 302 -16.36 1.30 17.02
C LEU A 302 -17.11 0.25 17.83
N LYS A 303 -18.28 -0.22 17.37
CA LYS A 303 -19.04 -1.31 18.03
C LYS A 303 -18.27 -2.63 18.07
N CYS A 304 -17.49 -2.92 17.04
CA CYS A 304 -16.60 -4.08 17.02
C CYS A 304 -15.48 -3.93 18.05
N TYR A 305 -14.78 -2.80 18.06
CA TYR A 305 -13.71 -2.56 19.02
C TYR A 305 -14.20 -2.54 20.46
N ASP A 306 -15.37 -1.96 20.73
CA ASP A 306 -15.99 -2.00 22.06
C ASP A 306 -16.22 -3.44 22.54
N ARG A 307 -16.68 -4.34 21.66
CA ARG A 307 -16.86 -5.76 21.98
C ARG A 307 -15.53 -6.46 22.23
N THR A 308 -14.51 -6.18 21.42
CA THR A 308 -13.15 -6.68 21.64
C THR A 308 -12.63 -6.27 23.01
N LEU A 309 -12.77 -5.00 23.38
CA LEU A 309 -12.24 -4.47 24.64
C LEU A 309 -13.03 -4.87 25.88
N GLN A 310 -14.29 -5.29 25.71
CA GLN A 310 -15.04 -5.96 26.78
C GLN A 310 -14.46 -7.34 27.11
N GLN A 311 -13.90 -8.04 26.10
CA GLN A 311 -13.30 -9.36 26.26
C GLN A 311 -11.82 -9.27 26.68
N ASP A 312 -11.08 -8.31 26.09
CA ASP A 312 -9.67 -8.04 26.37
C ASP A 312 -9.43 -6.54 26.61
N PRO A 313 -9.64 -6.06 27.86
CA PRO A 313 -9.46 -4.65 28.22
C PRO A 313 -8.00 -4.14 28.14
N GLU A 314 -7.04 -5.06 27.99
CA GLU A 314 -5.61 -4.78 27.91
C GLU A 314 -5.10 -4.75 26.45
N ASN A 315 -6.01 -4.82 25.47
CA ASN A 315 -5.67 -4.70 24.06
C ASN A 315 -5.43 -3.23 23.66
N LEU A 316 -4.19 -2.79 23.85
CA LEU A 316 -3.76 -1.41 23.69
C LEU A 316 -3.87 -0.93 22.24
N GLY A 317 -3.52 -1.78 21.26
CA GLY A 317 -3.61 -1.43 19.84
C GLY A 317 -5.04 -1.10 19.42
N ILE A 318 -6.01 -1.91 19.85
CA ILE A 318 -7.42 -1.69 19.57
C ILE A 318 -7.96 -0.47 20.33
N GLU A 319 -7.50 -0.23 21.56
CA GLU A 319 -7.87 0.97 22.31
C GLU A 319 -7.35 2.25 21.63
N ILE A 320 -6.10 2.26 21.17
CA ILE A 320 -5.50 3.36 20.38
C ILE A 320 -6.31 3.59 19.09
N ARG A 321 -6.62 2.52 18.35
CA ARG A 321 -7.38 2.61 17.10
C ARG A 321 -8.79 3.16 17.33
N ARG A 322 -9.47 2.70 18.38
CA ARG A 322 -10.81 3.17 18.79
C ARG A 322 -10.80 4.68 19.07
N ILE A 323 -9.83 5.15 19.87
CA ILE A 323 -9.69 6.59 20.20
C ILE A 323 -9.38 7.40 18.95
N SER A 324 -8.48 6.91 18.08
CA SER A 324 -8.14 7.56 16.81
C SER A 324 -9.36 7.82 15.94
N ILE A 325 -10.22 6.80 15.76
CA ILE A 325 -11.45 6.92 14.97
C ILE A 325 -12.42 7.89 15.65
N ALA A 326 -12.63 7.77 16.96
CA ALA A 326 -13.52 8.65 17.71
C ALA A 326 -13.14 10.13 17.55
N LEU A 327 -11.84 10.46 17.69
CA LEU A 327 -11.32 11.81 17.45
C LEU A 327 -11.58 12.32 16.02
N CYS A 328 -11.60 11.43 15.02
CA CYS A 328 -11.79 11.81 13.62
C CYS A 328 -13.27 12.04 13.25
N ILE A 329 -14.21 11.38 13.91
CA ILE A 329 -15.64 11.42 13.55
C ILE A 329 -16.47 12.35 14.44
N THR A 330 -16.07 12.54 15.69
CA THR A 330 -16.87 13.28 16.68
C THR A 330 -16.95 14.76 16.31
N LYS A 331 -18.18 15.31 16.39
CA LYS A 331 -18.49 16.74 16.22
C LYS A 331 -19.07 17.37 17.49
N ASP A 332 -19.32 16.55 18.50
CA ASP A 332 -19.99 16.93 19.74
C ASP A 332 -18.97 17.16 20.86
N THR A 333 -19.14 18.26 21.58
CA THR A 333 -18.32 18.60 22.75
C THR A 333 -18.45 17.59 23.90
N GLU A 334 -19.61 16.95 24.09
CA GLU A 334 -19.80 15.96 25.17
C GLU A 334 -19.04 14.66 24.90
N GLU A 335 -19.06 14.17 23.67
CA GLU A 335 -18.27 13.00 23.27
C GLU A 335 -16.77 13.27 23.36
N MET A 336 -16.33 14.51 23.06
CA MET A 336 -14.92 14.91 23.19
C MET A 336 -14.41 14.81 24.64
N VAL A 337 -15.26 15.08 25.64
CA VAL A 337 -14.91 14.88 27.06
C VAL A 337 -14.65 13.39 27.34
N LYS A 338 -15.55 12.51 26.87
CA LYS A 338 -15.41 11.06 27.05
C LYS A 338 -14.18 10.49 26.32
N ILE A 339 -13.87 11.02 25.13
CA ILE A 339 -12.67 10.65 24.38
C ILE A 339 -11.41 11.06 25.15
N ARG A 340 -11.40 12.26 25.74
CA ARG A 340 -10.29 12.71 26.59
C ARG A 340 -10.12 11.80 27.81
N GLU A 341 -11.20 11.46 28.51
CA GLU A 341 -11.16 10.54 29.66
C GLU A 341 -10.62 9.16 29.27
N ASN A 342 -11.04 8.63 28.11
CA ASN A 342 -10.52 7.36 27.60
C ASN A 342 -9.03 7.45 27.26
N LEU A 343 -8.59 8.55 26.65
CA LEU A 343 -7.18 8.79 26.34
C LEU A 343 -6.34 8.91 27.63
N ASP A 344 -6.80 9.68 28.61
CA ASP A 344 -6.12 9.80 29.90
C ASP A 344 -6.06 8.46 30.63
N THR A 345 -7.13 7.66 30.57
CA THR A 345 -7.16 6.31 31.13
C THR A 345 -6.16 5.39 30.43
N LEU A 346 -6.11 5.42 29.10
CA LEU A 346 -5.10 4.70 28.32
C LEU A 346 -3.70 5.13 28.75
N LEU A 347 -3.43 6.44 28.83
CA LEU A 347 -2.12 6.97 29.24
C LEU A 347 -1.75 6.57 30.67
N CYS A 348 -2.70 6.50 31.61
CA CYS A 348 -2.46 5.97 32.95
C CYS A 348 -2.11 4.47 32.95
N LYS A 349 -2.61 3.68 31.98
CA LYS A 349 -2.16 2.29 31.78
C LYS A 349 -0.75 2.22 31.20
N ILE A 350 -0.35 3.22 30.38
CA ILE A 350 0.98 3.31 29.76
C ILE A 350 2.04 3.71 30.80
N ASP A 351 1.72 4.67 31.66
CA ASP A 351 2.61 5.19 32.69
C ASP A 351 1.79 5.72 33.89
N GLN A 352 1.91 5.07 35.05
CA GLN A 352 1.26 5.53 36.30
C GLN A 352 1.76 6.91 36.73
N SER A 353 2.92 7.34 36.20
CA SER A 353 3.60 8.59 36.48
C SER A 353 3.55 9.60 35.33
N TRP A 354 2.60 9.51 34.37
CA TRP A 354 2.45 10.57 33.34
C TRP A 354 2.23 12.00 33.92
N SER A 355 1.95 12.10 35.23
CA SER A 355 2.02 13.35 35.98
C SER A 355 3.43 13.96 36.13
N GLU A 356 4.52 13.17 36.10
CA GLU A 356 5.93 13.55 36.23
C GLU A 356 6.89 12.65 35.39
N PRO A 357 7.54 13.16 34.32
CA PRO A 357 8.25 12.32 33.34
C PRO A 357 9.67 11.91 33.77
N HIS A 358 9.89 10.67 34.20
CA HIS A 358 11.23 10.08 34.36
C HIS A 358 11.30 8.60 33.96
N GLN A 359 12.40 8.21 33.29
CA GLN A 359 12.98 6.89 32.93
C GLN A 359 12.12 5.62 32.63
N GLU A 360 10.85 5.52 33.05
CA GLU A 360 10.01 4.30 32.98
C GLU A 360 9.19 4.14 31.69
N THR A 361 9.04 5.19 30.86
CA THR A 361 8.42 5.15 29.52
C THR A 361 8.99 4.06 28.59
N THR A 362 10.21 3.60 28.86
CA THR A 362 10.94 2.62 28.04
C THR A 362 10.36 1.20 28.11
N SER A 363 9.77 0.79 29.24
CA SER A 363 9.35 -0.62 29.45
C SER A 363 8.10 -1.00 28.66
N PHE A 364 7.19 -0.04 28.46
CA PHE A 364 5.91 -0.23 27.79
C PHE A 364 5.96 0.03 26.29
N VAL A 365 6.75 1.02 25.83
CA VAL A 365 6.99 1.21 24.38
C VAL A 365 7.51 -0.08 23.72
N ASN A 366 8.20 -0.93 24.49
CA ASN A 366 8.62 -2.27 24.04
C ASN A 366 7.47 -3.29 23.90
N ARG A 367 6.28 -3.02 24.45
CA ARG A 367 5.07 -3.88 24.34
C ARG A 367 4.23 -3.54 23.12
N LEU A 368 4.33 -2.32 22.60
CA LEU A 368 3.63 -1.91 21.39
C LEU A 368 4.42 -2.32 20.16
N ASP A 369 3.71 -2.72 19.11
CA ASP A 369 4.30 -2.83 17.78
C ASP A 369 4.52 -1.45 17.15
N PHE A 370 5.19 -1.45 16.01
CA PHE A 370 5.55 -0.23 15.31
C PHE A 370 4.32 0.60 14.87
N GLU A 371 3.27 -0.04 14.36
CA GLU A 371 2.10 0.66 13.84
C GLU A 371 1.23 1.19 14.99
N GLU A 372 1.19 0.49 16.13
CA GLU A 372 0.58 0.96 17.36
C GLU A 372 1.28 2.21 17.91
N ILE A 373 2.62 2.22 17.94
CA ILE A 373 3.40 3.41 18.31
C ILE A 373 3.11 4.57 17.35
N ARG A 374 3.07 4.29 16.04
CA ARG A 374 2.74 5.27 15.00
C ARG A 374 1.37 5.91 15.27
N GLN A 375 0.34 5.08 15.46
CA GLN A 375 -1.02 5.54 15.73
C GLN A 375 -1.13 6.31 17.05
N LEU A 376 -0.44 5.87 18.12
CA LEU A 376 -0.44 6.56 19.40
C LEU A 376 0.14 7.99 19.28
N ILE A 377 1.25 8.15 18.56
CA ILE A 377 1.84 9.47 18.31
C ILE A 377 0.86 10.37 17.54
N GLU A 378 0.16 9.84 16.53
CA GLU A 378 -0.87 10.57 15.78
C GLU A 378 -2.04 11.00 16.68
N VAL A 379 -2.56 10.08 17.50
CA VAL A 379 -3.64 10.33 18.46
C VAL A 379 -3.24 11.44 19.43
N LEU A 380 -2.06 11.35 20.05
CA LEU A 380 -1.59 12.34 21.02
C LEU A 380 -1.38 13.73 20.40
N ARG A 381 -0.86 13.78 19.16
CA ARG A 381 -0.72 15.04 18.44
C ARG A 381 -2.07 15.68 18.14
N LEU A 382 -3.03 14.89 17.63
CA LEU A 382 -4.39 15.38 17.36
C LEU A 382 -5.07 15.82 18.65
N ALA A 383 -5.01 14.99 19.70
CA ALA A 383 -5.57 15.29 21.01
C ALA A 383 -4.98 16.58 21.62
N SER A 384 -3.68 16.81 21.46
CA SER A 384 -3.06 18.07 21.91
C SER A 384 -3.73 19.29 21.28
N SER A 385 -3.99 19.24 19.97
CA SER A 385 -4.66 20.35 19.26
C SER A 385 -6.13 20.49 19.61
N PHE A 386 -6.85 19.39 19.81
CA PHE A 386 -8.28 19.40 20.10
C PHE A 386 -8.59 19.81 21.54
N PHE A 387 -7.75 19.39 22.49
CA PHE A 387 -7.96 19.63 23.93
C PHE A 387 -7.11 20.78 24.48
N ASP A 388 -6.32 21.44 23.64
CA ASP A 388 -5.35 22.49 24.01
C ASP A 388 -4.46 22.04 25.20
N CYS A 389 -3.93 20.82 25.08
CA CYS A 389 -3.13 20.19 26.13
C CYS A 389 -1.69 19.93 25.65
N PRO A 390 -0.71 20.75 26.06
CA PRO A 390 0.69 20.60 25.64
C PRO A 390 1.34 19.29 26.12
N LYS A 391 0.83 18.68 27.20
CA LYS A 391 1.40 17.43 27.75
C LYS A 391 1.29 16.25 26.80
N TYR A 392 0.20 16.14 26.03
CA TYR A 392 0.09 15.10 25.01
C TYR A 392 1.14 15.29 23.91
N PHE A 393 1.42 16.54 23.56
CA PHE A 393 2.46 16.87 22.61
C PHE A 393 3.83 16.47 23.16
N GLU A 394 4.20 16.93 24.36
CA GLU A 394 5.49 16.56 24.96
C GLU A 394 5.69 15.04 25.04
N LEU A 395 4.66 14.29 25.43
CA LEU A 395 4.69 12.83 25.49
C LEU A 395 4.91 12.18 24.11
N ALA A 396 4.18 12.63 23.09
CA ALA A 396 4.35 12.11 21.74
C ALA A 396 5.76 12.37 21.20
N GLY A 397 6.36 13.53 21.52
CA GLY A 397 7.75 13.82 21.22
C GLY A 397 8.72 12.88 21.94
N ASN A 398 8.51 12.65 23.24
CA ASN A 398 9.36 11.76 24.04
C ASN A 398 9.35 10.31 23.52
N ILE A 399 8.17 9.76 23.23
CA ILE A 399 8.02 8.39 22.67
C ILE A 399 8.79 8.30 21.34
N LEU A 400 8.68 9.33 20.52
CA LEU A 400 9.30 9.41 19.20
C LEU A 400 10.82 9.50 19.27
N PHE A 401 11.37 10.37 20.12
CA PHE A 401 12.82 10.49 20.32
C PHE A 401 13.43 9.23 20.95
N GLN A 402 12.74 8.57 21.88
CA GLN A 402 13.20 7.31 22.46
C GLN A 402 13.34 6.20 21.40
N ASN A 403 12.32 6.03 20.55
CA ASN A 403 12.37 5.03 19.47
C ASN A 403 13.39 5.38 18.38
N LEU A 404 13.74 6.66 18.20
CA LEU A 404 14.84 7.06 17.31
C LEU A 404 16.23 6.78 17.91
N ALA A 405 16.39 6.84 19.24
CA ALA A 405 17.68 6.68 19.94
C ALA A 405 18.09 5.21 20.16
N VAL A 406 17.14 4.29 20.33
CA VAL A 406 17.41 2.85 20.49
C VAL A 406 17.84 2.24 19.14
N GLY A 407 19.14 2.32 18.85
CA GLY A 407 19.80 1.78 17.65
C GLY A 407 19.86 0.25 17.57
N GLY A 408 18.76 -0.45 17.87
CA GLY A 408 18.64 -1.89 17.73
C GLY A 408 18.24 -2.31 16.32
N SER A 409 18.93 -3.31 15.76
CA SER A 409 18.79 -3.86 14.40
C SER A 409 17.40 -4.41 14.01
N LYS A 410 16.40 -4.35 14.89
CA LYS A 410 15.06 -4.94 14.66
C LYS A 410 14.13 -4.09 13.79
N TYR A 411 14.35 -2.77 13.68
CA TYR A 411 13.39 -1.82 13.10
C TYR A 411 14.00 -0.83 12.09
N VAL A 412 14.97 -1.26 11.28
CA VAL A 412 15.68 -0.34 10.36
C VAL A 412 14.75 0.35 9.33
N SER A 413 13.67 -0.30 8.86
CA SER A 413 12.66 0.37 8.01
C SER A 413 11.69 1.24 8.82
N ALA A 414 11.25 0.76 9.98
CA ALA A 414 10.34 1.43 10.91
C ALA A 414 10.91 2.74 11.50
N ARG A 415 12.21 2.77 11.82
CA ARG A 415 12.93 3.97 12.30
C ARG A 415 12.81 5.16 11.34
N LYS A 416 12.66 4.89 10.04
CA LYS A 416 12.55 5.91 8.98
C LYS A 416 11.19 6.60 8.97
N GLU A 417 10.13 5.84 9.20
CA GLU A 417 8.76 6.37 9.31
C GLU A 417 8.56 7.14 10.62
N LEU A 418 9.16 6.67 11.73
CA LEU A 418 9.24 7.46 12.97
C LEU A 418 10.10 8.71 12.82
N LEU A 419 11.19 8.68 12.05
CA LEU A 419 11.97 9.89 11.76
C LEU A 419 11.07 10.95 11.10
N ILE A 420 10.29 10.54 10.11
CA ILE A 420 9.32 11.39 9.38
C ILE A 420 8.22 11.95 10.29
N MET A 421 7.71 11.16 11.24
CA MET A 421 6.81 11.69 12.27
C MET A 421 7.52 12.63 13.23
N GLY A 422 8.78 12.34 13.60
CA GLY A 422 9.67 13.19 14.42
C GLY A 422 9.80 14.59 13.87
N ILE A 423 9.83 14.66 12.56
CA ILE A 423 9.97 15.86 11.78
C ILE A 423 8.68 16.69 11.79
N ALA A 424 7.51 16.05 11.63
CA ALA A 424 6.22 16.70 11.85
C ALA A 424 6.03 17.18 13.30
N PHE A 425 6.66 16.48 14.25
CA PHE A 425 6.70 16.84 15.67
C PHE A 425 7.52 18.11 15.96
N MET A 426 8.64 18.30 15.26
CA MET A 426 9.52 19.44 15.49
C MET A 426 8.92 20.79 15.03
N ILE A 427 7.87 20.76 14.21
CA ILE A 427 7.15 21.94 13.68
C ILE A 427 6.54 22.80 14.78
N HIS A 428 6.05 22.19 15.87
CA HIS A 428 5.36 22.93 16.94
C HIS A 428 6.23 23.17 18.19
N LEU A 429 7.54 22.87 18.14
CA LEU A 429 8.46 23.21 19.23
C LEU A 429 8.81 24.72 19.21
N PRO A 430 8.73 25.44 20.34
CA PRO A 430 8.97 26.89 20.40
C PRO A 430 10.42 27.35 20.10
N GLU A 431 11.43 26.47 20.18
CA GLU A 431 12.84 26.88 20.10
C GLU A 431 13.41 26.81 18.67
N ARG A 432 13.47 27.99 18.03
CA ARG A 432 13.79 28.16 16.60
C ARG A 432 15.28 28.13 16.21
N SER A 433 16.22 28.12 17.16
CA SER A 433 17.64 28.36 16.85
C SER A 433 18.50 27.12 16.54
N GLU A 434 18.12 25.93 17.00
CA GLU A 434 18.86 24.67 16.72
C GLU A 434 18.29 23.86 15.55
N GLN A 435 17.14 24.29 14.98
CA GLN A 435 16.38 23.53 13.99
C GLN A 435 17.03 23.45 12.59
N SER A 436 17.83 24.45 12.17
CA SER A 436 18.34 24.49 10.79
C SER A 436 19.32 23.37 10.44
N ALA A 437 20.21 22.98 11.37
CA ALA A 437 21.17 21.90 11.13
C ALA A 437 20.45 20.54 11.10
N LEU A 438 19.43 20.38 11.95
CA LEU A 438 18.62 19.18 12.04
C LEU A 438 17.75 19.00 10.78
N VAL A 439 17.17 20.09 10.25
CA VAL A 439 16.41 20.10 8.98
C VAL A 439 17.24 19.53 7.82
N ASP A 440 18.50 19.94 7.68
CA ASP A 440 19.33 19.49 6.56
C ASP A 440 19.77 18.03 6.71
N VAL A 441 20.09 17.58 7.93
CA VAL A 441 20.38 16.16 8.23
C VAL A 441 19.17 15.28 7.92
N VAL A 442 18.00 15.67 8.44
CA VAL A 442 16.70 15.03 8.19
C VAL A 442 16.39 14.95 6.70
N THR A 443 16.52 16.06 5.98
CA THR A 443 16.16 16.14 4.55
C THR A 443 17.08 15.23 3.74
N SER A 444 18.38 15.21 4.06
CA SER A 444 19.36 14.35 3.43
C SER A 444 19.06 12.87 3.65
N GLU A 445 18.75 12.49 4.90
CA GLU A 445 18.46 11.11 5.26
C GLU A 445 17.18 10.62 4.57
N ILE A 446 16.07 11.37 4.65
CA ILE A 446 14.81 10.99 3.97
C ILE A 446 14.97 10.94 2.45
N THR A 447 15.69 11.89 1.85
CA THR A 447 15.93 11.86 0.39
C THR A 447 16.70 10.60 -0.01
N SER A 448 17.74 10.24 0.74
CA SER A 448 18.50 9.00 0.51
C SER A 448 17.62 7.75 0.63
N LEU A 449 16.62 7.78 1.51
CA LEU A 449 15.70 6.66 1.71
C LEU A 449 14.71 6.52 0.57
N ILE A 450 14.12 7.63 0.13
CA ILE A 450 13.24 7.68 -1.04
C ILE A 450 13.99 7.21 -2.29
N ASP A 451 15.25 7.60 -2.44
CA ASP A 451 16.09 7.20 -3.57
C ASP A 451 16.38 5.70 -3.58
N LYS A 452 16.55 5.08 -2.40
CA LYS A 452 16.74 3.62 -2.27
C LYS A 452 15.45 2.83 -2.48
N GLU A 453 14.33 3.35 -1.99
CA GLU A 453 13.01 2.70 -2.10
C GLU A 453 12.46 2.80 -3.53
N GLY A 454 12.74 3.88 -4.23
CA GLY A 454 12.21 4.14 -5.57
C GLY A 454 10.75 4.57 -5.54
N VAL A 455 10.00 4.31 -6.60
CA VAL A 455 8.60 4.72 -6.73
C VAL A 455 7.69 3.74 -5.98
N SER A 456 7.21 4.14 -4.80
CA SER A 456 6.28 3.34 -3.97
C SER A 456 5.31 4.23 -3.20
N THR A 457 4.22 3.65 -2.68
CA THR A 457 3.28 4.37 -1.80
C THR A 457 3.96 4.92 -0.55
N LYS A 458 4.99 4.22 -0.05
CA LYS A 458 5.80 4.66 1.09
C LYS A 458 6.62 5.89 0.74
N SER A 459 7.31 5.88 -0.40
CA SER A 459 8.07 7.02 -0.91
C SER A 459 7.20 8.28 -1.10
N ILE A 460 5.98 8.12 -1.61
CA ILE A 460 5.01 9.22 -1.77
C ILE A 460 4.63 9.80 -0.41
N LEU A 461 4.27 8.95 0.55
CA LEU A 461 3.93 9.38 1.91
C LEU A 461 5.10 10.12 2.55
N TRP A 462 6.32 9.58 2.43
CA TRP A 462 7.52 10.20 2.96
C TRP A 462 7.80 11.56 2.34
N LEU A 463 7.60 11.71 1.03
CA LEU A 463 7.74 13.00 0.33
C LEU A 463 6.68 14.01 0.77
N ASN A 464 5.43 13.60 0.93
CA ASN A 464 4.36 14.48 1.40
C ASN A 464 4.65 14.99 2.82
N ARG A 465 5.10 14.12 3.73
CA ARG A 465 5.46 14.50 5.09
C ARG A 465 6.72 15.36 5.17
N LEU A 466 7.75 15.06 4.37
CA LEU A 466 8.94 15.91 4.27
C LEU A 466 8.57 17.29 3.69
N GLY A 467 7.67 17.34 2.72
CA GLY A 467 7.17 18.58 2.15
C GLY A 467 6.45 19.44 3.18
N GLU A 468 5.55 18.82 3.97
CA GLU A 468 4.79 19.48 5.05
C GLU A 468 5.75 20.09 6.09
N PHE A 469 6.78 19.36 6.48
CA PHE A 469 7.81 19.87 7.37
C PHE A 469 8.58 21.06 6.82
N LEU A 470 9.05 20.96 5.59
CA LEU A 470 9.81 22.02 4.96
C LEU A 470 8.95 23.27 4.77
N PHE A 471 7.64 23.09 4.53
CA PHE A 471 6.69 24.19 4.41
C PHE A 471 6.59 24.97 5.72
N GLU A 472 6.39 24.26 6.83
CA GLU A 472 6.29 24.85 8.18
C GLU A 472 7.60 25.48 8.67
N MET A 473 8.74 24.95 8.22
CA MET A 473 10.07 25.56 8.45
C MET A 473 10.35 26.76 7.53
N CYS A 474 9.34 27.25 6.80
CA CYS A 474 9.42 28.33 5.81
C CYS A 474 10.44 28.07 4.68
N LYS A 475 10.79 26.81 4.39
CA LYS A 475 11.61 26.38 3.24
C LYS A 475 10.72 26.04 2.05
N ILE A 476 9.92 27.02 1.64
CA ILE A 476 8.81 26.85 0.68
C ILE A 476 9.27 26.24 -0.67
N ASP A 477 10.47 26.60 -1.14
CA ASP A 477 11.05 26.07 -2.38
C ASP A 477 11.43 24.58 -2.31
N LYS A 478 11.89 24.12 -1.14
CA LYS A 478 12.21 22.70 -0.91
C LYS A 478 10.92 21.90 -0.71
N ALA A 479 9.94 22.48 0.01
CA ALA A 479 8.61 21.90 0.19
C ALA A 479 7.90 21.66 -1.15
N TYR A 480 7.86 22.68 -2.01
CA TYR A 480 7.29 22.59 -3.36
C TYR A 480 7.88 21.42 -4.16
N ARG A 481 9.21 21.27 -4.14
CA ARG A 481 9.91 20.18 -4.83
C ARG A 481 9.54 18.79 -4.30
N CYS A 482 9.35 18.67 -2.98
CA CYS A 482 8.92 17.40 -2.37
C CYS A 482 7.53 17.01 -2.85
N PHE A 483 6.57 17.94 -2.82
CA PHE A 483 5.21 17.67 -3.27
C PHE A 483 5.11 17.43 -4.78
N GLN A 484 5.93 18.10 -5.60
CA GLN A 484 6.01 17.81 -7.04
C GLN A 484 6.53 16.40 -7.30
N ARG A 485 7.53 15.97 -6.53
CA ARG A 485 8.09 14.61 -6.61
C ARG A 485 7.09 13.56 -6.10
N ALA A 486 6.30 13.87 -5.07
CA ALA A 486 5.22 13.01 -4.61
C ALA A 486 4.15 12.85 -5.71
N LEU A 487 3.69 13.96 -6.29
CA LEU A 487 2.68 13.96 -7.35
C LEU A 487 3.15 13.22 -8.61
N SER A 488 4.44 13.29 -8.95
CA SER A 488 4.98 12.52 -10.08
C SER A 488 4.99 11.01 -9.81
N MET A 489 5.41 10.59 -8.60
CA MET A 489 5.34 9.20 -8.18
C MET A 489 3.89 8.68 -8.11
N GLU A 490 2.97 9.51 -7.64
CA GLU A 490 1.55 9.18 -7.61
C GLU A 490 0.97 8.98 -9.01
N ARG A 491 1.33 9.86 -9.95
CA ARG A 491 0.93 9.70 -11.36
C ARG A 491 1.52 8.42 -11.98
N LEU A 492 2.69 7.97 -11.55
CA LEU A 492 3.26 6.70 -11.99
C LEU A 492 2.50 5.48 -11.42
N LEU A 493 2.16 5.51 -10.13
CA LEU A 493 1.49 4.38 -9.46
C LEU A 493 -0.01 4.30 -9.73
N TYR A 494 -0.66 5.46 -9.69
CA TYR A 494 -2.12 5.62 -9.67
C TYR A 494 -2.66 6.35 -10.91
N GLN A 495 -1.81 6.88 -11.78
CA GLN A 495 -2.22 7.66 -12.97
C GLN A 495 -3.05 8.89 -12.56
N THR A 496 -4.29 8.97 -13.04
CA THR A 496 -5.25 10.04 -12.69
C THR A 496 -6.29 9.56 -11.67
N LYS A 497 -6.12 8.38 -11.07
CA LYS A 497 -7.10 7.80 -10.15
C LYS A 497 -7.03 8.51 -8.78
N PRO A 498 -8.17 8.92 -8.21
CA PRO A 498 -8.21 9.62 -6.93
C PRO A 498 -7.71 8.76 -5.77
N ASN A 499 -6.90 9.35 -4.90
CA ASN A 499 -6.55 8.82 -3.57
C ASN A 499 -6.16 9.97 -2.63
N MET A 500 -6.12 9.69 -1.32
CA MET A 500 -5.86 10.71 -0.29
C MET A 500 -4.46 11.33 -0.39
N ASN A 501 -3.44 10.58 -0.84
CA ASN A 501 -2.09 11.12 -1.01
C ASN A 501 -2.07 12.16 -2.13
N ILE A 502 -2.72 11.89 -3.27
CA ILE A 502 -2.86 12.87 -4.37
C ILE A 502 -3.57 14.12 -3.89
N MET A 503 -4.65 13.96 -3.12
CA MET A 503 -5.35 15.12 -2.55
C MET A 503 -4.42 15.96 -1.66
N THR A 504 -3.63 15.28 -0.82
CA THR A 504 -2.64 15.93 0.05
C THR A 504 -1.57 16.66 -0.77
N SER A 505 -0.98 16.01 -1.78
CA SER A 505 0.03 16.62 -2.65
C SER A 505 -0.53 17.82 -3.42
N LEU A 506 -1.72 17.71 -4.02
CA LEU A 506 -2.37 18.81 -4.74
C LEU A 506 -2.69 19.98 -3.81
N TYR A 507 -3.19 19.70 -2.60
CA TYR A 507 -3.47 20.72 -1.59
C TYR A 507 -2.23 21.53 -1.23
N PHE A 508 -1.13 20.86 -0.89
CA PHE A 508 0.10 21.55 -0.53
C PHE A 508 0.80 22.20 -1.72
N LEU A 509 0.68 21.65 -2.93
CA LEU A 509 1.15 22.30 -4.16
C LEU A 509 0.39 23.59 -4.44
N GLY A 510 -0.93 23.60 -4.20
CA GLY A 510 -1.76 24.81 -4.29
C GLY A 510 -1.28 25.93 -3.36
N ILE A 511 -1.00 25.58 -2.09
CA ILE A 511 -0.49 26.52 -1.07
C ILE A 511 0.93 27.00 -1.41
N THR A 512 1.86 26.07 -1.59
CA THR A 512 3.27 26.41 -1.85
C THR A 512 3.43 27.24 -3.12
N SER A 513 2.63 26.95 -4.16
CA SER A 513 2.61 27.74 -5.39
C SER A 513 2.03 29.14 -5.15
N TYR A 514 1.02 29.27 -4.29
CA TYR A 514 0.47 30.59 -3.91
C TYR A 514 1.54 31.44 -3.22
N ASP A 515 2.24 30.88 -2.23
CA ASP A 515 3.27 31.56 -1.46
C ASP A 515 4.50 31.93 -2.31
N LEU A 516 4.81 31.12 -3.33
CA LEU A 516 5.84 31.41 -4.33
C LEU A 516 5.39 32.41 -5.41
N SER A 517 4.17 32.97 -5.31
CA SER A 517 3.56 33.85 -6.32
C SER A 517 3.37 33.20 -7.71
N MET A 518 3.34 31.88 -7.76
CA MET A 518 3.08 31.04 -8.94
C MET A 518 1.56 30.87 -9.12
N TYR A 519 0.83 31.99 -9.26
CA TYR A 519 -0.63 32.03 -9.16
C TYR A 519 -1.36 31.16 -10.19
N ARG A 520 -0.81 31.00 -11.40
CA ARG A 520 -1.41 30.12 -12.43
C ARG A 520 -1.29 28.64 -12.07
N GLU A 521 -0.17 28.23 -11.49
CA GLU A 521 0.05 26.86 -11.04
C GLU A 521 -0.76 26.57 -9.78
N SER A 522 -0.82 27.53 -8.83
CA SER A 522 -1.70 27.45 -7.66
C SER A 522 -3.16 27.22 -8.07
N LYS A 523 -3.68 28.01 -9.04
CA LYS A 523 -5.02 27.82 -9.60
C LYS A 523 -5.20 26.41 -10.17
N PHE A 524 -4.26 25.94 -10.98
CA PHE A 524 -4.34 24.60 -11.59
C PHE A 524 -4.39 23.47 -10.55
N TYR A 525 -3.56 23.53 -9.50
CA TYR A 525 -3.54 22.50 -8.45
C TYR A 525 -4.81 22.53 -7.59
N ASP A 526 -5.28 23.71 -7.20
CA ASP A 526 -6.51 23.83 -6.41
C ASP A 526 -7.76 23.41 -7.23
N GLU A 527 -7.84 23.72 -8.53
CA GLU A 527 -8.90 23.21 -9.42
C GLU A 527 -8.84 21.69 -9.57
N SER A 528 -7.64 21.14 -9.72
CA SER A 528 -7.43 19.69 -9.80
C SER A 528 -7.86 19.00 -8.50
N LEU A 529 -7.58 19.60 -7.34
CA LEU A 529 -7.98 19.09 -6.02
C LEU A 529 -9.51 19.09 -5.87
N VAL A 530 -10.18 20.17 -6.28
CA VAL A 530 -11.63 20.29 -6.24
C VAL A 530 -12.29 19.23 -7.12
N GLN A 531 -11.85 19.09 -8.37
CA GLN A 531 -12.33 18.04 -9.29
C GLN A 531 -12.13 16.64 -8.70
N LEU A 532 -11.01 16.41 -8.02
CA LEU A 532 -10.72 15.14 -7.39
C LEU A 532 -11.65 14.87 -6.20
N PHE A 533 -11.96 15.88 -5.38
CA PHE A 533 -12.89 15.76 -4.25
C PHE A 533 -14.31 15.42 -4.69
N GLU A 534 -14.78 16.03 -5.78
CA GLU A 534 -16.08 15.71 -6.38
C GLU A 534 -16.20 14.23 -6.77
N SER A 535 -15.07 13.51 -6.88
CA SER A 535 -15.02 12.08 -7.20
C SER A 535 -14.78 11.12 -6.02
N PHE A 536 -14.35 11.59 -4.84
CA PHE A 536 -13.76 10.75 -3.77
C PHE A 536 -14.07 11.19 -2.32
N GLY A 537 -14.81 12.29 -2.11
CA GLY A 537 -14.79 13.03 -0.83
C GLY A 537 -15.09 12.26 0.48
N GLY A 538 -14.25 12.52 1.50
CA GLY A 538 -14.45 12.17 2.92
C GLY A 538 -14.24 13.38 3.85
N PRO A 539 -14.37 13.24 5.20
CA PRO A 539 -14.33 14.38 6.14
C PRO A 539 -13.04 15.20 6.09
N ASN A 540 -11.87 14.55 6.08
CA ASN A 540 -10.57 15.22 5.99
C ASN A 540 -10.37 15.94 4.65
N ALA A 541 -10.81 15.32 3.56
CA ALA A 541 -10.77 15.90 2.22
C ALA A 541 -11.66 17.16 2.10
N ARG A 542 -12.78 17.20 2.84
CA ARG A 542 -13.70 18.36 2.86
C ARG A 542 -13.03 19.61 3.43
N LEU A 543 -12.15 19.49 4.42
CA LEU A 543 -11.41 20.65 4.98
C LEU A 543 -10.38 21.20 3.97
N MET A 544 -9.58 20.32 3.35
CA MET A 544 -8.59 20.71 2.34
C MET A 544 -9.24 21.47 1.18
N VAL A 545 -10.39 20.98 0.73
CA VAL A 545 -11.14 21.56 -0.41
C VAL A 545 -11.75 22.91 -0.07
N LYS A 546 -12.28 23.09 1.16
CA LYS A 546 -12.71 24.42 1.62
C LYS A 546 -11.59 25.45 1.56
N MET A 547 -10.38 25.07 1.98
CA MET A 547 -9.21 25.96 1.92
C MET A 547 -8.74 26.19 0.48
N ALA A 548 -8.85 25.21 -0.40
CA ALA A 548 -8.57 25.36 -1.82
C ALA A 548 -9.53 26.35 -2.51
N TYR A 549 -10.82 26.31 -2.19
CA TYR A 549 -11.79 27.29 -2.69
C TYR A 549 -11.48 28.73 -2.26
N LEU A 550 -11.09 28.93 -1.01
CA LEU A 550 -10.65 30.24 -0.50
C LEU A 550 -9.42 30.77 -1.27
N ARG A 551 -8.47 29.89 -1.59
CA ARG A 551 -7.31 30.25 -2.42
C ARG A 551 -7.71 30.54 -3.86
N LEU A 552 -8.57 29.73 -4.48
CA LEU A 552 -9.05 29.97 -5.85
C LEU A 552 -9.75 31.33 -5.99
N ALA A 553 -10.55 31.73 -5.01
CA ALA A 553 -11.16 33.06 -4.97
C ALA A 553 -10.10 34.17 -4.89
N SER A 554 -9.08 33.99 -4.05
CA SER A 554 -7.97 34.95 -3.88
C SER A 554 -7.11 35.06 -5.14
N VAL A 555 -6.71 33.93 -5.72
CA VAL A 555 -5.92 33.83 -6.95
C VAL A 555 -6.69 34.40 -8.14
N SER A 556 -7.99 34.13 -8.26
CA SER A 556 -8.82 34.66 -9.36
C SER A 556 -8.93 36.18 -9.31
N ARG A 557 -9.00 36.77 -8.11
CA ARG A 557 -8.95 38.22 -7.91
C ARG A 557 -7.60 38.81 -8.33
N ILE A 558 -6.49 38.14 -8.01
CA ILE A 558 -5.14 38.56 -8.40
C ILE A 558 -4.93 38.48 -9.92
N LEU A 559 -5.49 37.45 -10.57
CA LEU A 559 -5.38 37.23 -12.02
C LEU A 559 -6.37 38.05 -12.86
N GLY A 560 -7.27 38.82 -12.24
CA GLY A 560 -8.23 39.67 -12.94
C GLY A 560 -9.42 38.94 -13.58
N ASN A 561 -9.72 37.71 -13.14
CA ASN A 561 -10.88 36.94 -13.60
C ASN A 561 -12.12 37.28 -12.74
N SER A 562 -13.31 37.31 -13.33
CA SER A 562 -14.57 37.63 -12.62
C SER A 562 -14.86 36.60 -11.52
N SER A 563 -15.16 37.09 -10.32
CA SER A 563 -15.38 36.34 -9.09
C SER A 563 -16.69 35.54 -9.02
N GLU A 564 -17.42 35.39 -10.13
CA GLU A 564 -18.77 34.81 -10.12
C GLU A 564 -18.80 33.27 -10.03
N GLU A 565 -17.71 32.56 -10.34
CA GLU A 565 -17.69 31.09 -10.33
C GLU A 565 -17.54 30.44 -8.94
N PHE A 566 -17.04 31.16 -7.93
CA PHE A 566 -16.63 30.54 -6.65
C PHE A 566 -17.55 30.83 -5.45
N VAL A 567 -18.62 31.60 -5.65
CA VAL A 567 -19.56 31.99 -4.58
C VAL A 567 -20.56 30.87 -4.23
N CYS A 568 -20.70 29.83 -5.06
CA CYS A 568 -21.79 28.85 -4.92
C CYS A 568 -21.60 27.72 -3.90
N TYR A 569 -20.44 27.58 -3.22
CA TYR A 569 -20.17 26.40 -2.38
C TYR A 569 -19.94 26.67 -0.89
N PHE A 570 -20.32 27.86 -0.39
CA PHE A 570 -20.27 28.19 1.04
C PHE A 570 -21.50 27.73 1.86
N VAL A 571 -22.31 26.80 1.35
CA VAL A 571 -23.47 26.22 2.06
C VAL A 571 -23.20 24.76 2.43
#